data_AF-A0A8X7QQC8-F1
#
_entry.id   AF-A0A8X7QQC8-F1
#
_cell.length_a   1.000
_cell.length_b   1.000
_cell.length_c   1.000
_cell.angle_alpha   90.00
_cell.angle_beta   90.00
_cell.angle_gamma   90.00
#
_symmetry.space_group_name_H-M   'P 1'
#
loop_
_entity.id
_entity.type
_entity.pdbx_description
1 polymer ?
#
loop_
_entity_poly.entity_id
_entity_poly.type
_entity_poly.pdbx_seq_one_letter_code
_entity_poly.pdbx_strand_id
1 'polypeptide(L)'
;MKNVFYLPNLSDLIVLEVDGDEEVREPEARPIGVKAAKAVLKRKKSSKELELSKLEALFEIKQKLSNQKILERLIAKQDPLSEMETSLKNKLMSEMLQ
;
A
#
# COMPACT_ATOMS: atom_id res chain seq x y z
N MET A 1 -50.00 21.88 -35.18
CA MET A 1 -50.23 21.02 -33.99
C MET A 1 -48.90 20.40 -33.63
N LYS A 2 -48.40 20.63 -32.41
CA LYS A 2 -47.13 20.07 -31.94
C LYS A 2 -47.39 18.60 -31.56
N ASN A 3 -46.89 17.66 -32.35
CA ASN A 3 -46.87 16.26 -31.95
C ASN A 3 -45.83 16.12 -30.86
N VAL A 4 -46.26 15.68 -29.68
CA VAL A 4 -45.36 15.43 -28.56
C VAL A 4 -45.68 14.07 -27.94
N PHE A 5 -44.61 13.34 -27.63
CA PHE A 5 -44.47 12.21 -26.70
C PHE A 5 -44.79 10.81 -27.25
N TYR A 6 -44.08 9.73 -26.88
CA TYR A 6 -43.14 9.50 -25.78
C TYR A 6 -42.10 8.44 -26.21
N LEU A 7 -40.80 8.68 -25.98
CA LEU A 7 -39.80 7.61 -26.06
C LEU A 7 -39.78 6.89 -24.71
N PRO A 8 -39.96 5.56 -24.64
CA PRO A 8 -39.94 4.85 -23.36
C PRO A 8 -38.53 4.95 -22.75
N ASN A 9 -38.49 5.31 -21.47
CA ASN A 9 -37.24 5.43 -20.72
C ASN A 9 -36.72 4.02 -20.38
N LEU A 10 -35.43 3.76 -20.62
CA LEU A 10 -34.82 2.43 -20.45
C LEU A 10 -34.77 1.94 -18.99
N SER A 11 -35.23 2.76 -18.04
CA SER A 11 -35.36 2.42 -16.61
C SER A 11 -36.60 1.60 -16.28
N ASP A 12 -37.60 1.56 -17.15
CA ASP A 12 -38.94 1.06 -16.79
C ASP A 12 -39.15 -0.42 -17.14
N LEU A 13 -38.14 -1.11 -17.66
CA LEU A 13 -38.22 -2.54 -17.96
C LEU A 13 -37.39 -3.38 -16.97
N ILE A 14 -37.80 -3.36 -15.70
CA ILE A 14 -37.41 -4.38 -14.73
C ILE A 14 -38.66 -4.76 -13.92
N VAL A 15 -39.38 -5.77 -14.41
CA VAL A 15 -40.34 -6.52 -13.58
C VAL A 15 -39.51 -7.58 -12.85
N LEU A 16 -39.25 -7.35 -11.56
CA LEU A 16 -38.77 -8.37 -10.64
C LEU A 16 -40.00 -9.06 -10.05
N GLU A 17 -40.37 -10.22 -10.62
CA GLU A 17 -41.12 -11.22 -9.86
C GLU A 17 -40.12 -12.25 -9.33
N VAL A 18 -40.04 -12.30 -8.01
CA VAL A 18 -39.34 -13.32 -7.24
C VAL A 18 -40.41 -14.24 -6.71
N ASP A 19 -40.48 -15.48 -7.22
CA ASP A 19 -41.03 -16.60 -6.48
C ASP A 19 -40.18 -17.84 -6.79
N GLY A 20 -39.80 -18.54 -5.73
CA GLY A 20 -38.96 -19.72 -5.78
C GLY A 20 -39.67 -20.88 -6.48
N ASP A 21 -38.91 -21.74 -7.14
CA ASP A 21 -38.59 -23.03 -6.53
C ASP A 21 -37.55 -23.79 -7.38
N GLU A 22 -36.87 -24.67 -6.67
CA GLU A 22 -35.70 -25.45 -7.00
C GLU A 22 -35.95 -26.47 -8.12
N GLU A 23 -35.37 -26.31 -9.32
CA GLU A 23 -34.97 -27.46 -10.14
C GLU A 23 -34.04 -27.08 -11.31
N VAL A 24 -32.95 -27.85 -11.45
CA VAL A 24 -32.04 -27.98 -12.61
C VAL A 24 -31.33 -26.69 -13.08
N ARG A 25 -30.22 -26.33 -12.42
CA ARG A 25 -29.28 -25.32 -12.94
C ARG A 25 -28.48 -25.85 -14.13
N GLU A 26 -29.04 -25.70 -15.33
CA GLU A 26 -28.28 -25.65 -16.58
C GLU A 26 -27.20 -24.54 -16.52
N PRO A 27 -26.08 -24.66 -17.27
CA PRO A 27 -24.91 -23.84 -17.07
C PRO A 27 -25.13 -22.45 -17.65
N GLU A 28 -25.86 -21.60 -16.93
CA GLU A 28 -25.98 -20.19 -17.26
C GLU A 28 -24.58 -19.58 -17.28
N ALA A 29 -24.20 -19.12 -18.47
CA ALA A 29 -22.95 -18.43 -18.75
C ALA A 29 -22.92 -17.12 -17.97
N ARG A 30 -22.55 -17.21 -16.69
CA ARG A 30 -22.18 -16.06 -15.86
C ARG A 30 -21.18 -15.25 -16.67
N PRO A 31 -21.39 -13.93 -16.86
CA PRO A 31 -20.50 -13.13 -17.70
C PRO A 31 -19.05 -13.32 -17.25
N ILE A 32 -18.21 -13.74 -18.20
CA ILE A 32 -16.80 -14.13 -18.02
C ILE A 32 -15.97 -13.06 -17.29
N GLY A 33 -16.41 -11.80 -17.31
CA GLY A 33 -15.77 -10.68 -16.61
C GLY A 33 -15.91 -10.67 -15.09
N VAL A 34 -16.97 -11.26 -14.50
CA VAL A 34 -17.21 -11.16 -13.04
C VAL A 34 -16.39 -12.20 -12.26
N LYS A 35 -16.13 -13.38 -12.85
CA LYS A 35 -15.24 -14.40 -12.24
C LYS A 35 -13.77 -13.95 -12.26
N ALA A 36 -13.33 -13.21 -13.27
CA ALA A 36 -11.96 -12.68 -13.34
C ALA A 36 -11.74 -11.51 -12.36
N ALA A 37 -12.69 -10.56 -12.28
CA ALA A 37 -12.57 -9.40 -11.39
C ALA A 37 -12.47 -9.80 -9.90
N LYS A 38 -13.23 -10.82 -9.46
CA LYS A 38 -13.14 -11.35 -8.08
C LYS A 38 -11.83 -12.08 -7.78
N ALA A 39 -11.20 -12.71 -8.78
CA ALA A 39 -9.92 -13.41 -8.62
C ALA A 39 -8.70 -12.46 -8.62
N VAL A 40 -8.79 -11.31 -9.30
CA VAL A 40 -7.74 -10.27 -9.29
C VAL A 40 -7.67 -9.57 -7.92
N LEU A 41 -8.79 -9.40 -7.23
CA LEU A 41 -8.82 -8.76 -5.90
C LEU A 41 -8.12 -9.59 -4.80
N LYS A 42 -8.09 -10.92 -4.93
CA LYS A 42 -7.45 -11.82 -3.95
C LYS A 42 -5.91 -11.90 -4.05
N ARG A 43 -5.29 -11.33 -5.09
CA ARG A 43 -3.83 -11.45 -5.34
C ARG A 43 -2.99 -10.24 -4.90
N LYS A 44 -3.55 -9.26 -4.18
CA LYS A 44 -2.78 -8.09 -3.68
C LYS A 44 -2.03 -8.34 -2.36
N LYS A 45 -1.51 -9.55 -2.12
CA LYS A 45 -0.69 -9.81 -0.92
C LYS A 45 0.75 -9.29 -1.05
N SER A 46 1.24 -9.04 -2.27
CA SER A 46 2.63 -8.63 -2.50
C SER A 46 2.88 -7.12 -2.48
N SER A 47 1.88 -6.28 -2.79
CA SER A 47 2.12 -4.83 -2.91
C SER A 47 2.39 -4.17 -1.56
N LYS A 48 1.66 -4.54 -0.51
CA LYS A 48 1.83 -3.94 0.83
C LYS A 48 3.16 -4.32 1.46
N GLU A 49 3.59 -5.57 1.30
CA GLU A 49 4.86 -6.08 1.82
C GLU A 49 6.06 -5.41 1.14
N LEU A 50 6.00 -5.19 -0.18
CA LEU A 50 7.02 -4.44 -0.92
C LEU A 50 7.09 -2.96 -0.51
N GLU A 51 5.98 -2.34 -0.13
CA GLU A 51 6.02 -0.95 0.40
C GLU A 51 6.58 -0.90 1.83
N LEU A 52 6.32 -1.91 2.65
CA LEU A 52 6.89 -2.02 4.00
C LEU A 52 8.41 -2.20 3.94
N SER A 53 8.91 -3.08 3.06
CA SER A 53 10.36 -3.30 2.93
C SER A 53 11.09 -2.06 2.42
N LYS A 54 10.46 -1.27 1.53
CA LYS A 54 11.00 0.04 1.12
C LYS A 54 11.07 1.02 2.30
N LEU A 55 10.02 1.08 3.13
CA LEU A 55 10.00 1.93 4.32
C LEU A 55 11.08 1.54 5.33
N GLU A 56 11.28 0.25 5.55
CA GLU A 56 12.35 -0.28 6.40
C GLU A 56 13.73 0.14 5.89
N ALA A 57 14.00 -0.03 4.59
CA ALA A 57 15.27 0.40 3.99
C ALA A 57 15.50 1.92 4.13
N LEU A 58 14.45 2.73 3.93
CA LEU A 58 14.54 4.18 4.13
C LEU A 58 14.82 4.54 5.60
N PHE A 59 14.25 3.81 6.55
CA PHE A 59 14.49 4.02 7.98
C PHE A 59 15.94 3.71 8.34
N GLU A 60 16.50 2.61 7.83
CA GLU A 60 17.90 2.25 8.02
C GLU A 60 18.84 3.35 7.47
N ILE A 61 18.58 3.84 6.25
CA ILE A 61 19.37 4.93 5.66
C ILE A 61 19.25 6.19 6.51
N LYS A 62 18.04 6.53 6.98
CA LYS A 62 17.81 7.70 7.84
C LYS A 62 18.56 7.57 9.18
N GLN A 63 18.61 6.38 9.76
CA GLN A 63 19.35 6.13 11.00
C GLN A 63 20.85 6.32 10.80
N LYS A 64 21.41 5.77 9.72
CA LYS A 64 22.83 5.96 9.35
C LYS A 64 23.18 7.43 9.15
N LEU A 65 22.34 8.17 8.41
CA LEU A 65 22.52 9.62 8.21
C LEU A 65 22.46 10.40 9.54
N SER A 66 21.55 10.02 10.44
CA SER A 66 21.43 10.65 11.75
C SER A 66 22.70 10.43 12.60
N ASN A 67 23.23 9.21 12.60
CA ASN A 67 24.47 8.87 13.30
C ASN A 67 25.67 9.66 12.76
N GLN A 68 25.78 9.79 11.43
CA GLN A 68 26.81 10.60 10.79
C GLN A 68 26.74 12.08 11.22
N LYS A 69 25.55 12.68 11.25
CA LYS A 69 25.38 14.07 11.71
C LYS A 69 25.77 14.28 13.17
N ILE A 70 25.51 13.29 14.03
CA ILE A 70 25.94 13.34 15.43
C ILE A 70 27.47 13.29 15.48
N LEU A 71 28.08 12.38 14.71
CA LEU A 71 29.53 12.24 14.64
C LEU A 71 30.22 13.51 14.12
N GLU A 72 29.70 14.12 13.05
CA GLU A 72 30.19 15.41 12.52
C GLU A 72 30.19 16.49 13.61
N ARG A 73 29.09 16.59 14.37
CA ARG A 73 29.00 17.56 15.47
C ARG A 73 29.99 17.27 16.60
N LEU A 74 30.20 15.99 16.95
CA LEU A 74 31.16 15.59 17.98
C LEU A 74 32.60 15.88 17.55
N ILE A 75 32.94 15.71 16.27
CA ILE A 75 34.27 16.00 15.73
C ILE A 75 34.50 17.51 15.58
N ALA A 76 33.45 18.28 15.27
CA ALA A 76 33.54 19.73 15.10
C ALA A 76 33.75 20.50 16.42
N LYS A 77 33.49 19.88 17.58
CA LYS A 77 33.77 20.47 18.88
C LYS A 77 35.27 20.71 19.05
N GLN A 78 35.65 21.93 19.38
CA GLN A 78 37.04 22.31 19.66
C GLN A 78 37.43 22.05 21.12
N ASP A 79 36.43 21.91 21.99
CA ASP A 79 36.63 21.59 23.40
C ASP A 79 36.95 20.11 23.59
N PRO A 80 37.73 19.74 24.63
CA PRO A 80 37.97 18.34 24.95
C PRO A 80 36.64 17.63 25.23
N LEU A 81 36.39 16.52 24.52
CA LEU A 81 35.18 15.74 24.69
C LEU A 81 35.13 15.13 26.10
N SER A 82 33.93 15.09 26.68
CA SER A 82 33.68 14.30 27.88
C SER A 82 33.95 12.81 27.62
N GLU A 83 34.22 12.04 28.68
CA GLU A 83 34.40 10.58 28.59
C GLU A 83 33.23 9.90 27.89
N MET A 84 31.99 10.30 28.22
CA MET A 84 30.77 9.77 27.60
C MET A 84 30.69 10.09 26.11
N GLU A 85 31.06 11.32 25.72
CA GLU A 85 31.07 11.76 24.31
C GLU A 85 32.15 11.04 23.51
N THR A 86 33.31 10.81 24.12
CA THR A 86 34.40 10.04 23.52
C THR A 86 33.99 8.59 23.29
N SER A 87 33.34 7.97 24.27
CA SER A 87 32.78 6.63 24.14
C SER A 87 31.76 6.55 23.00
N LEU A 88 30.82 7.51 22.94
CA LEU A 88 29.85 7.59 21.86
C LEU A 88 30.52 7.78 20.49
N LYS A 89 31.53 8.66 20.39
CA LYS A 89 32.30 8.88 19.15
C LYS A 89 32.93 7.59 18.67
N ASN A 90 33.62 6.88 19.55
CA ASN A 90 34.29 5.62 19.21
C ASN A 90 33.29 4.56 18.75
N LYS A 91 32.15 4.43 19.46
CA LYS A 91 31.09 3.52 19.07
C LYS A 91 30.54 3.81 17.67
N LEU A 92 30.21 5.08 17.38
CA LEU A 92 29.70 5.49 16.08
C LEU A 92 30.74 5.26 14.96
N MET A 93 32.03 5.52 15.22
CA MET A 93 33.10 5.21 14.27
C MET A 93 33.22 3.71 14.00
N SER A 94 33.13 2.87 15.03
CA SER A 94 33.15 1.41 14.86
C SER A 94 31.96 0.91 14.05
N GLU A 95 30.73 1.37 14.34
CA GLU A 95 29.53 1.00 13.59
C GLU A 95 29.60 1.40 12.11
N MET A 96 30.32 2.48 11.77
CA MET A 96 30.48 2.94 10.38
C MET A 96 31.60 2.22 9.61
N LEU A 97 32.58 1.63 10.30
CA LEU A 97 33.72 0.92 9.71
C LEU A 97 33.53 -0.61 9.70
N GLN A 98 32.44 -1.10 10.29
CA GLN A 98 31.98 -2.49 10.19
C GLN A 98 31.38 -2.78 8.81
#